data_AF-A0A0H5C8E5-F1
#
_entry.id   AF-A0A0H5C8E5-F1
#
_cell.length_a   1.000
_cell.length_b   1.000
_cell.length_c   1.000
_cell.angle_alpha   90.00
_cell.angle_beta   90.00
_cell.angle_gamma   90.00
#
_symmetry.space_group_name_H-M   'P 1'
#
loop_
_entity.id
_entity.type
_entity.pdbx_description
1 polymer ?
#
loop_
_entity_poly.entity_id
_entity_poly.type
_entity_poly.pdbx_seq_one_letter_code
_entity_poly.pdbx_strand_id
1 'polypeptide(L)'
;MRQVFGGRLDGSGREASSRRDVNAPRLIAGVLVPHKPIEPDNCCMSGCVNCVWEQYNDDIRDWRKKRNLAAEKLNQTEDIWPKDFDPPLKALDFKNVPRELRSAKRKLGSGKRLSSSAYFPTKGAPGAQNLKASNDEDVDANDDEAWGSVPVHFKVFAETEKRVKAKKLLQKKKQLEQEKAASTASIKASNS
;
A
#
# COMPACT_ATOMS: atom_id res chain seq x y z
N MET A 1 20.46 36.04 -24.31
CA MET A 1 19.88 36.20 -22.96
C MET A 1 20.45 35.11 -22.07
N ARG A 2 21.30 35.47 -21.10
CA ARG A 2 22.05 34.51 -20.27
C ARG A 2 21.15 34.13 -19.09
N GLN A 3 20.64 32.90 -19.07
CA GLN A 3 19.78 32.45 -17.97
C GLN A 3 20.62 32.22 -16.71
N VAL A 4 20.33 33.01 -15.69
CA VAL A 4 21.04 33.08 -14.41
C VAL A 4 20.27 32.45 -13.25
N PHE A 5 19.17 31.77 -13.52
CA PHE A 5 18.39 31.05 -12.50
C PHE A 5 18.12 29.61 -12.93
N GLY A 6 18.55 28.67 -12.10
CA GLY A 6 18.50 27.23 -12.34
C GLY A 6 17.09 26.66 -12.25
N GLY A 7 16.39 26.62 -13.38
CA GLY A 7 15.15 25.87 -13.56
C GLY A 7 14.93 25.52 -15.03
N ARG A 8 14.67 24.24 -15.31
CA ARG A 8 14.43 23.72 -16.66
C ARG A 8 13.08 24.24 -17.18
N LEU A 9 13.11 25.13 -18.17
CA LEU A 9 11.90 25.71 -18.81
C LEU A 9 11.23 24.75 -19.80
N ASP A 10 11.85 23.59 -20.07
CA ASP A 10 11.38 22.61 -21.06
C ASP A 10 10.24 21.72 -20.55
N GLY A 11 9.81 21.88 -19.28
CA GLY A 11 8.75 21.07 -18.68
C GLY A 11 9.12 19.59 -18.55
N SER A 12 10.37 19.20 -18.83
CA SER A 12 10.84 17.85 -18.58
C SER A 12 10.82 17.64 -17.07
N GLY A 13 10.03 16.65 -16.62
CA GLY A 13 9.98 16.28 -15.20
C GLY A 13 11.40 16.01 -14.69
N ARG A 14 11.64 16.22 -13.38
CA ARG A 14 12.95 16.00 -12.78
C ARG A 14 13.51 14.65 -13.21
N GLU A 15 14.57 14.66 -14.02
CA GLU A 15 15.40 13.49 -14.22
C GLU A 15 16.11 13.25 -12.89
N ALA A 16 15.63 12.26 -12.13
CA ALA A 16 16.29 11.71 -10.97
C ALA A 16 17.82 11.78 -11.08
N SER A 17 18.46 12.66 -10.32
CA SER A 17 19.89 12.93 -10.46
C SER A 17 20.77 11.84 -9.85
N SER A 18 20.20 10.86 -9.14
CA SER A 18 20.88 9.67 -8.60
C SER A 18 21.29 8.66 -9.68
N ARG A 19 20.83 8.86 -10.92
CA ARG A 19 21.03 7.93 -12.04
C ARG A 19 22.43 7.99 -12.67
N ARG A 20 23.33 8.88 -12.20
CA ARG A 20 24.62 9.11 -12.88
C ARG A 20 25.58 7.93 -12.81
N ASP A 21 25.49 7.10 -11.78
CA ASP A 21 26.41 5.96 -11.57
C ASP A 21 25.71 4.59 -11.69
N VAL A 22 24.48 4.57 -12.20
CA VAL A 22 23.67 3.35 -12.28
C VAL A 22 23.85 2.72 -13.67
N ASN A 23 24.05 1.40 -13.71
CA ASN A 23 24.12 0.59 -14.93
C ASN A 23 23.04 0.99 -15.96
N ALA A 24 23.39 0.86 -17.25
CA ALA A 24 22.52 1.25 -18.35
C ALA A 24 21.12 0.61 -18.25
N PRO A 25 20.03 1.39 -18.44
CA PRO A 25 18.67 0.87 -18.34
C PRO A 25 18.41 -0.23 -19.39
N ARG A 26 17.59 -1.22 -19.06
CA ARG A 26 17.27 -2.33 -19.95
C ARG A 26 15.85 -2.22 -20.51
N LEU A 27 15.69 -2.59 -21.79
CA LEU A 27 14.38 -2.67 -22.44
C LEU A 27 13.76 -4.04 -22.16
N ILE A 28 12.60 -4.06 -21.51
CA ILE A 28 11.86 -5.29 -21.15
C ILE A 28 10.42 -5.11 -21.62
N ALA A 29 9.96 -5.93 -22.57
CA ALA A 29 8.62 -5.84 -23.18
C ALA A 29 8.24 -4.41 -23.62
N GLY A 30 9.18 -3.70 -24.25
CA GLY A 30 8.97 -2.32 -24.71
C GLY A 30 8.94 -1.25 -23.61
N VAL A 31 9.30 -1.59 -22.36
CA VAL A 31 9.46 -0.64 -21.26
C VAL A 31 10.92 -0.51 -20.88
N LEU A 32 11.41 0.73 -20.81
CA LEU A 32 12.76 1.03 -20.36
C LEU A 32 12.81 1.05 -18.82
N VAL A 33 13.32 -0.03 -18.23
CA VAL A 33 13.40 -0.20 -16.78
C VAL A 33 14.82 0.15 -16.31
N PRO A 34 14.97 1.14 -15.42
CA PRO A 34 16.27 1.44 -14.82
C PRO A 34 16.68 0.33 -13.86
N HIS A 35 17.98 0.19 -13.60
CA HIS A 35 18.45 -0.66 -12.51
C HIS A 35 18.01 -0.12 -11.14
N LYS A 36 18.08 -0.97 -10.12
CA LYS A 36 17.77 -0.60 -8.74
C LYS A 36 18.69 0.56 -8.30
N PRO A 37 18.13 1.69 -7.84
CA PRO A 37 18.94 2.77 -7.27
C PRO A 37 19.78 2.28 -6.10
N ILE A 38 21.00 2.79 -5.97
CA ILE A 38 21.92 2.49 -4.87
C ILE A 38 21.57 3.40 -3.69
N GLU A 39 21.66 2.87 -2.47
CA GLU A 39 21.39 3.63 -1.24
C GLU A 39 22.44 4.73 -1.05
N PRO A 40 22.03 5.99 -0.79
CA PRO A 40 22.97 7.07 -0.58
C PRO A 40 23.67 6.94 0.79
N ASP A 41 24.94 7.31 0.83
CA ASP A 41 25.78 7.28 2.03
C ASP A 41 25.80 8.62 2.81
N ASN A 42 25.40 9.72 2.16
CA ASN A 42 25.45 11.06 2.75
C ASN A 42 24.05 11.53 3.24
N CYS A 43 23.84 11.47 4.55
CA CYS A 43 22.69 12.09 5.22
C CYS A 43 23.14 13.38 5.93
N CYS A 44 22.87 14.54 5.32
CA CYS A 44 23.40 15.81 5.81
C CYS A 44 22.72 16.32 7.10
N MET A 45 21.57 15.74 7.52
CA MET A 45 20.74 16.12 8.69
C MET A 45 20.42 17.63 8.87
N SER A 46 20.80 18.48 7.92
CA SER A 46 20.84 19.94 8.02
C SER A 46 19.66 20.64 7.34
N GLY A 47 18.64 19.89 6.92
CA GLY A 47 17.41 20.47 6.35
C GLY A 47 17.58 21.06 4.95
N CYS A 48 18.47 20.51 4.11
CA CYS A 48 18.62 20.94 2.72
C CYS A 48 17.29 20.84 1.93
N VAL A 49 17.07 21.79 1.02
CA VAL A 49 15.90 21.86 0.12
C VAL A 49 15.73 20.62 -0.77
N ASN A 50 16.80 19.87 -1.02
CA ASN A 50 16.76 18.63 -1.80
C ASN A 50 17.37 17.50 -0.96
N CYS A 51 16.53 16.84 -0.15
CA CYS A 51 16.96 15.72 0.68
C CYS A 51 17.34 14.53 -0.20
N VAL A 52 18.58 14.04 -0.07
CA VAL A 52 19.10 12.91 -0.87
C VAL A 52 18.24 11.65 -0.66
N TRP A 53 17.78 11.43 0.57
CA TRP A 53 16.88 10.32 0.91
C TRP A 53 15.49 10.46 0.31
N GLU A 54 14.96 11.68 0.21
CA GLU A 54 13.68 11.93 -0.47
C GLU A 54 13.81 11.62 -1.95
N GLN A 55 14.88 12.11 -2.57
CA GLN A 55 15.18 11.83 -3.97
C GLN A 55 15.36 10.32 -4.22
N TYR A 56 16.15 9.63 -3.38
CA TYR A 56 16.31 8.19 -3.45
C TYR A 56 14.99 7.43 -3.29
N ASN A 57 14.12 7.86 -2.37
CA ASN A 57 12.80 7.26 -2.19
C ASN A 57 11.92 7.43 -3.44
N ASP A 58 11.96 8.60 -4.08
CA ASP A 58 11.27 8.82 -5.35
C ASP A 58 11.85 7.96 -6.47
N ASP A 59 13.17 7.78 -6.50
CA ASP A 59 13.84 6.91 -7.46
C ASP A 59 13.46 5.44 -7.27
N ILE A 60 13.38 4.97 -6.03
CA ILE A 60 12.85 3.63 -5.70
C ILE A 60 11.41 3.51 -6.20
N ARG A 61 10.56 4.51 -5.93
CA ARG A 61 9.14 4.49 -6.30
C ARG A 61 9.00 4.38 -7.81
N ASP A 62 9.75 5.18 -8.56
CA ASP A 62 9.74 5.18 -10.02
C ASP A 62 10.32 3.89 -10.60
N TRP A 63 11.41 3.38 -10.03
CA TRP A 63 11.95 2.07 -10.38
C TRP A 63 10.92 0.96 -10.18
N ARG A 64 10.22 0.96 -9.03
CA ARG A 64 9.13 -0.01 -8.76
C ARG A 64 8.00 0.11 -9.75
N LYS A 65 7.55 1.33 -10.08
CA LYS A 65 6.49 1.57 -11.06
C LYS A 65 6.87 1.02 -12.44
N LYS A 66 8.03 1.43 -12.97
CA LYS A 66 8.51 0.98 -14.29
C LYS A 66 8.68 -0.54 -14.36
N ARG A 67 9.21 -1.14 -13.30
CA ARG A 67 9.37 -2.59 -13.20
C ARG A 67 8.03 -3.33 -13.19
N ASN A 68 7.04 -2.82 -12.46
CA ASN A 68 5.71 -3.43 -12.42
C ASN A 68 4.99 -3.28 -13.77
N LEU A 69 5.07 -2.12 -14.41
CA LEU A 69 4.53 -1.90 -15.76
C LEU A 69 5.17 -2.85 -16.79
N ALA A 70 6.49 -3.06 -16.70
CA ALA A 70 7.17 -4.03 -17.55
C ALA A 70 6.69 -5.47 -17.28
N ALA A 71 6.41 -5.82 -16.02
CA ALA A 71 5.90 -7.14 -15.66
C ALA A 71 4.46 -7.37 -16.14
N GLU A 72 3.60 -6.36 -16.03
CA GLU A 72 2.22 -6.42 -16.53
C GLU A 72 2.18 -6.61 -18.05
N LYS A 73 3.02 -5.88 -18.78
CA LYS A 73 3.19 -6.07 -20.23
C LYS A 73 3.81 -7.43 -20.56
N LEU A 74 4.79 -7.87 -19.78
CA LEU A 74 5.39 -9.19 -19.97
C LEU A 74 4.37 -10.31 -19.77
N ASN A 75 3.43 -10.21 -18.82
CA ASN A 75 2.39 -11.22 -18.61
C ASN A 75 1.46 -11.38 -19.84
N GLN A 76 1.32 -10.33 -20.65
CA GLN A 76 0.55 -10.40 -21.91
C GLN A 76 1.32 -11.12 -23.02
N THR A 77 2.65 -11.19 -22.89
CA THR A 77 3.58 -11.88 -23.80
C THR A 77 4.07 -13.20 -23.20
N GLU A 78 4.72 -14.05 -24.00
CA GLU A 78 5.33 -15.30 -23.50
C GLU A 78 6.83 -15.17 -23.18
N ASP A 79 7.34 -13.93 -23.13
CA ASP A 79 8.75 -13.65 -22.88
C ASP A 79 9.15 -13.88 -21.42
N ILE A 80 10.39 -14.32 -21.21
CA ILE A 80 10.94 -14.66 -19.90
C ILE A 80 11.69 -13.46 -19.32
N TRP A 81 11.46 -13.17 -18.05
CA TRP A 81 12.16 -12.10 -17.35
C TRP A 81 13.67 -12.43 -17.17
N PRO A 82 14.61 -11.50 -17.48
CA PRO A 82 16.04 -11.74 -17.36
C PRO A 82 16.50 -12.10 -15.94
N LYS A 83 17.34 -13.14 -15.79
CA LYS A 83 17.81 -13.62 -14.48
C LYS A 83 18.57 -12.56 -13.67
N ASP A 84 19.35 -11.73 -14.34
CA ASP A 84 20.26 -10.78 -13.70
C ASP A 84 19.59 -9.48 -13.23
N PHE A 85 18.28 -9.35 -13.43
CA PHE A 85 17.58 -8.08 -13.24
C PHE A 85 16.40 -8.29 -12.29
N ASP A 86 16.55 -7.93 -11.01
CA ASP A 86 15.59 -8.14 -9.90
C ASP A 86 14.10 -8.27 -10.31
N PRO A 87 13.55 -9.48 -10.53
CA PRO A 87 12.18 -9.63 -11.03
C PRO A 87 11.10 -9.33 -9.98
N PRO A 88 10.00 -8.66 -10.34
CA PRO A 88 8.86 -8.46 -9.45
C PRO A 88 8.02 -9.75 -9.36
N LEU A 89 8.46 -10.70 -8.53
CA LEU A 89 7.82 -12.03 -8.39
C LEU A 89 6.33 -12.00 -7.97
N LYS A 90 5.86 -10.91 -7.37
CA LYS A 90 4.46 -10.72 -6.96
C LYS A 90 3.53 -10.36 -8.13
N ALA A 91 4.01 -9.59 -9.10
CA ALA A 91 3.21 -9.08 -10.21
C ALA A 91 3.38 -9.89 -11.50
N LEU A 92 4.51 -10.59 -11.65
CA LEU A 92 4.81 -11.41 -12.81
C LEU A 92 4.15 -12.79 -12.71
N ASP A 93 3.64 -13.35 -13.81
CA ASP A 93 3.02 -14.68 -13.89
C ASP A 93 4.02 -15.83 -13.80
N PHE A 94 3.56 -17.04 -13.47
CA PHE A 94 4.47 -18.18 -13.24
C PHE A 94 5.16 -18.66 -14.53
N LYS A 95 4.58 -18.37 -15.69
CA LYS A 95 5.10 -18.71 -17.01
C LYS A 95 6.38 -17.92 -17.31
N ASN A 96 6.32 -16.60 -17.12
CA ASN A 96 7.36 -15.62 -17.45
C ASN A 96 8.52 -15.57 -16.43
N VAL A 97 8.43 -16.30 -15.32
CA VAL A 97 9.49 -16.35 -14.30
C VAL A 97 10.53 -17.41 -14.69
N PRO A 98 11.84 -17.06 -14.69
CA PRO A 98 12.91 -18.01 -14.98
C PRO A 98 12.93 -19.16 -13.97
N ARG A 99 13.39 -20.35 -14.42
CA ARG A 99 13.31 -21.62 -13.68
C ARG A 99 13.85 -21.53 -12.24
N GLU A 100 14.97 -20.82 -12.05
CA GLU A 100 15.63 -20.65 -10.75
C GLU A 100 14.76 -19.93 -9.71
N LEU A 101 13.93 -18.99 -10.14
CA LEU A 101 13.16 -18.12 -9.25
C LEU A 101 11.71 -18.61 -9.03
N ARG A 102 11.29 -19.67 -9.73
CA ARG A 102 9.96 -20.28 -9.55
C ARG A 102 9.76 -20.81 -8.13
N SER A 103 10.80 -21.36 -7.51
CA SER A 103 10.74 -21.81 -6.11
C SER A 103 10.55 -20.64 -5.15
N ALA A 104 11.22 -19.50 -5.38
CA ALA A 104 11.03 -18.29 -4.60
C ALA A 104 9.60 -17.73 -4.75
N LYS A 105 9.05 -17.75 -5.97
CA LYS A 105 7.66 -17.33 -6.21
C LYS A 105 6.63 -18.21 -5.48
N ARG A 106 6.82 -19.53 -5.45
CA ARG A 106 5.97 -20.44 -4.67
C ARG A 106 5.97 -20.09 -3.17
N LYS A 107 7.14 -19.80 -2.59
CA LYS A 107 7.27 -19.40 -1.18
C LYS A 107 6.56 -18.08 -0.86
N LEU A 108 6.61 -17.11 -1.78
CA LEU A 108 5.91 -15.83 -1.62
C LEU A 108 4.39 -15.98 -1.63
N GLY A 109 3.85 -16.89 -2.45
CA GLY A 109 2.41 -17.19 -2.49
C GLY A 109 1.91 -17.96 -1.27
N SER A 110 2.77 -18.77 -0.63
CA SER A 110 2.41 -19.55 0.57
C SER A 110 2.61 -18.79 1.89
N GLY A 111 2.96 -17.51 1.85
CA GLY A 111 3.19 -16.72 3.06
C GLY A 111 1.91 -16.60 3.89
N LYS A 112 1.83 -17.33 5.00
CA LYS A 112 0.80 -17.09 6.03
C LYS A 112 0.86 -15.62 6.43
N ARG A 113 -0.20 -14.87 6.16
CA ARG A 113 -0.35 -13.50 6.67
C ARG A 113 -0.48 -13.63 8.18
N LEU A 114 0.53 -13.20 8.92
CA LEU A 114 0.40 -13.07 10.37
C LEU A 114 -0.68 -12.03 10.66
N SER A 115 -1.65 -12.39 11.49
CA SER A 115 -2.61 -11.43 12.02
C SER A 115 -1.85 -10.35 12.80
N SER A 116 -2.36 -9.12 12.81
CA SER A 116 -1.82 -8.03 13.62
C SER A 116 -1.68 -8.43 15.10
N SER A 117 -2.54 -9.32 15.58
CA SER A 117 -2.50 -9.91 16.92
C SER A 117 -1.19 -10.66 17.22
N ALA A 118 -0.55 -11.27 16.22
CA ALA A 118 0.72 -12.00 16.39
C ALA A 118 1.91 -11.10 16.77
N TYR A 119 1.78 -9.78 16.58
CA TYR A 119 2.82 -8.80 16.95
C TYR A 119 2.61 -8.23 18.36
N PHE A 120 1.47 -8.50 19.01
CA PHE A 120 1.20 -8.06 20.37
C PHE A 120 1.42 -9.22 21.35
N PRO A 121 2.34 -9.09 22.32
CA PRO A 121 2.50 -10.10 23.36
C PRO A 121 1.19 -10.24 24.15
N THR A 122 0.58 -11.42 24.13
CA THR A 122 -0.54 -11.72 25.02
C THR A 122 -0.02 -11.72 26.46
N LYS A 123 -0.63 -10.93 27.36
CA LYS A 123 -0.22 -10.82 28.77
C LYS A 123 -0.17 -12.22 29.42
N GLY A 124 1.00 -12.61 29.94
CA GLY A 124 1.15 -13.80 30.78
C GLY A 124 2.35 -14.71 30.51
N ALA A 125 3.09 -14.54 29.41
CA ALA A 125 4.25 -15.37 29.11
C ALA A 125 5.54 -14.54 28.93
N PRO A 126 6.56 -14.68 29.79
CA PRO A 126 7.90 -14.23 29.47
C PRO A 126 8.48 -15.17 28.39
N GLY A 127 8.63 -14.67 27.16
CA GLY A 127 9.20 -15.41 26.03
C GLY A 127 8.17 -15.65 24.92
N ALA A 128 7.98 -14.65 24.06
CA ALA A 128 7.16 -14.74 22.87
C ALA A 128 7.78 -15.71 21.85
N GLN A 129 7.51 -17.01 22.01
CA GLN A 129 7.84 -18.05 21.05
C GLN A 129 6.68 -19.04 20.89
N ASN A 130 5.47 -18.55 20.62
CA ASN A 130 4.39 -19.42 20.13
C ASN A 130 3.53 -18.65 19.12
N LEU A 131 4.01 -18.60 17.87
CA LEU A 131 3.20 -18.26 16.71
C LEU A 131 2.16 -19.38 16.51
N LYS A 132 1.01 -19.29 17.17
CA LYS A 132 -0.19 -20.02 16.75
C LYS A 132 -1.07 -19.08 15.95
N ALA A 133 -1.23 -19.40 14.67
CA ALA A 133 -2.33 -18.88 13.87
C ALA A 133 -3.63 -19.40 14.49
N SER A 134 -4.42 -18.53 15.09
CA SER A 134 -5.76 -18.89 15.55
C SER A 134 -6.65 -19.04 14.33
N ASN A 135 -7.32 -20.20 14.22
CA ASN A 135 -8.54 -20.29 13.45
C ASN A 135 -9.60 -19.48 14.20
N ASP A 136 -10.25 -18.58 13.49
CA ASP A 136 -11.39 -17.81 13.97
C ASP A 136 -12.57 -18.77 14.19
N GLU A 137 -12.88 -19.07 15.46
CA GLU A 137 -14.22 -19.50 15.84
C GLU A 137 -14.93 -18.30 16.48
N ASP A 138 -16.07 -17.95 15.90
CA ASP A 138 -16.96 -16.88 16.33
C ASP A 138 -17.42 -17.13 17.78
N VAL A 139 -17.00 -16.25 18.71
CA VAL A 139 -17.56 -16.21 20.07
C VAL A 139 -18.26 -14.88 20.28
N ASP A 140 -19.55 -14.90 20.00
CA ASP A 140 -20.56 -13.97 20.50
C ASP A 140 -20.92 -14.34 21.95
N ALA A 141 -21.37 -13.33 22.70
CA ALA A 141 -21.97 -13.36 24.04
C ALA A 141 -21.01 -13.48 25.24
N ASN A 142 -20.35 -12.36 25.58
CA ASN A 142 -20.30 -11.76 26.93
C ASN A 142 -19.36 -10.54 26.90
N ASP A 143 -19.87 -9.39 26.44
CA ASP A 143 -19.07 -8.17 26.27
C ASP A 143 -18.71 -7.52 27.63
N ASP A 144 -19.45 -7.77 28.70
CA ASP A 144 -19.28 -7.03 29.96
C ASP A 144 -17.98 -7.40 30.73
N GLU A 145 -17.53 -8.65 30.64
CA GLU A 145 -16.30 -9.11 31.31
C GLU A 145 -15.02 -8.68 30.56
N ALA A 146 -15.10 -8.55 29.23
CA ALA A 146 -13.95 -8.26 28.36
C ALA A 146 -13.44 -6.81 28.49
N TRP A 147 -14.30 -5.88 28.91
CA TRP A 147 -13.93 -4.47 29.10
C TRP A 147 -13.48 -4.14 30.53
N GLY A 148 -13.55 -5.07 31.47
CA GLY A 148 -13.17 -4.84 32.88
C GLY A 148 -11.70 -4.45 33.07
N SER A 149 -10.81 -4.90 32.18
CA SER A 149 -9.38 -4.59 32.20
C SER A 149 -9.00 -3.31 31.42
N VAL A 150 -9.94 -2.74 30.67
CA VAL A 150 -9.66 -1.60 29.79
C VAL A 150 -9.77 -0.31 30.60
N PRO A 151 -8.74 0.57 30.55
CA PRO A 151 -8.77 1.83 31.27
C PRO A 151 -10.02 2.68 30.97
N VAL A 152 -10.58 3.32 32.00
CA VAL A 152 -11.87 4.04 31.95
C VAL A 152 -11.99 5.04 30.80
N HIS A 153 -10.91 5.74 30.46
CA HIS A 153 -10.90 6.72 29.37
C HIS A 153 -11.21 6.09 28.00
N PHE A 154 -10.75 4.86 27.75
CA PHE A 154 -11.08 4.15 26.51
C PHE A 154 -12.52 3.65 26.49
N LYS A 155 -13.08 3.27 27.66
CA LYS A 155 -14.50 2.88 27.77
C LYS A 155 -15.42 4.06 27.45
N VAL A 156 -15.13 5.23 28.03
CA VAL A 156 -15.84 6.48 27.74
C VAL A 156 -15.70 6.85 26.26
N PHE A 157 -14.50 6.72 25.69
CA PHE A 157 -14.29 6.98 24.28
C PHE A 157 -15.13 6.05 23.39
N ALA A 158 -15.11 4.74 23.64
CA ALA A 158 -15.92 3.77 22.91
C ALA A 158 -17.43 4.05 23.00
N GLU A 159 -17.92 4.44 24.19
CA GLU A 159 -19.31 4.85 24.37
C GLU A 159 -19.66 6.11 23.57
N THR A 160 -18.78 7.12 23.59
CA THR A 160 -19.00 8.35 22.82
C THR A 160 -18.96 8.11 21.31
N GLU A 161 -18.05 7.28 20.82
CA GLU A 161 -18.00 6.90 19.40
C GLU A 161 -19.24 6.14 18.96
N LYS A 162 -19.71 5.17 19.77
CA LYS A 162 -20.97 4.44 19.51
C LYS A 162 -22.14 5.41 19.43
N ARG A 163 -22.23 6.38 20.36
CA ARG A 163 -23.28 7.42 20.35
C ARG A 163 -23.20 8.32 19.12
N VAL A 164 -21.99 8.74 18.71
CA VAL A 164 -21.80 9.57 17.51
C VAL A 164 -22.17 8.81 16.23
N LYS A 165 -21.77 7.54 16.12
CA LYS A 165 -22.12 6.67 14.98
C LYS A 165 -23.62 6.44 14.89
N ALA A 166 -24.29 6.16 16.01
CA ALA A 166 -25.74 5.99 16.06
C ALA A 166 -26.50 7.25 15.62
N LYS A 167 -26.06 8.44 16.10
CA LYS A 167 -26.63 9.73 15.68
C LYS A 167 -26.46 9.99 14.18
N LYS A 168 -25.27 9.74 13.62
CA LYS A 168 -25.02 9.88 12.17
C LYS A 168 -25.87 8.93 11.34
N LEU A 169 -26.05 7.69 11.80
CA LEU A 169 -26.83 6.68 11.10
C LEU A 169 -28.33 7.03 11.11
N LEU A 170 -28.86 7.56 12.22
CA LEU A 170 -30.22 8.09 12.30
C LEU A 170 -30.42 9.30 11.39
N GLN A 171 -29.47 10.25 11.35
CA GLN A 171 -29.54 11.40 10.43
C GLN A 171 -29.57 10.93 8.97
N LYS A 172 -28.70 9.98 8.62
CA LYS A 172 -28.66 9.41 7.26
C LYS A 172 -29.97 8.70 6.90
N LYS A 173 -30.56 7.94 7.83
CA LYS A 173 -31.87 7.29 7.62
C LYS A 173 -32.97 8.32 7.36
N LYS A 174 -33.02 9.40 8.14
CA LYS A 174 -33.99 10.49 7.95
C LYS A 174 -33.82 11.18 6.60
N GLN A 175 -32.58 11.45 6.16
CA GLN A 175 -32.30 12.02 4.85
C GLN A 175 -32.79 11.10 3.72
N LEU A 176 -32.50 9.80 3.81
CA LEU A 176 -32.95 8.82 2.82
C LEU A 176 -34.49 8.70 2.78
N GLU A 177 -35.18 8.79 3.92
CA GLU A 177 -36.66 8.83 3.95
C GLU A 177 -37.21 10.10 3.32
N GLN A 178 -36.59 11.26 3.56
CA GLN A 178 -37.00 12.52 2.94
C GLN A 178 -36.79 12.50 1.42
N GLU A 179 -35.66 11.96 0.95
CA GLU A 179 -35.40 11.78 -0.49
C GLU A 179 -36.40 10.81 -1.15
N LYS A 180 -36.76 9.72 -0.46
CA LYS A 180 -37.81 8.79 -0.92
C LYS A 180 -39.20 9.44 -0.94
N ALA A 181 -39.53 10.27 0.05
CA ALA A 181 -40.79 11.00 0.07
C ALA A 181 -40.85 12.07 -1.02
N ALA A 182 -39.75 12.79 -1.26
CA ALA A 182 -39.67 13.81 -2.31
C ALA A 182 -39.75 13.20 -3.72
N SER A 183 -39.08 12.05 -3.95
CA SER A 183 -39.15 11.33 -5.22
C SER A 183 -40.54 10.73 -5.48
N THR A 184 -41.20 10.16 -4.48
CA THR A 184 -42.59 9.67 -4.64
C THR A 184 -43.59 10.80 -4.87
N ALA A 185 -43.42 11.96 -4.23
CA ALA A 185 -44.22 13.15 -4.48
C ALA A 185 -44.03 13.72 -5.89
N SER A 186 -42.79 13.77 -6.41
CA SER A 186 -42.53 14.19 -7.80
C SER A 186 -43.17 13.26 -8.83
N ILE A 187 -43.08 11.94 -8.64
CA ILE A 187 -43.70 10.96 -9.55
C ILE A 187 -45.23 11.09 -9.56
N LYS A 188 -45.85 11.39 -8.42
CA LYS A 188 -47.30 11.61 -8.33
C LYS A 188 -47.75 12.91 -9.00
N ALA A 189 -46.94 13.96 -8.93
CA ALA A 189 -47.21 15.25 -9.58
C ALA A 189 -47.04 15.21 -11.11
N SER A 190 -46.19 14.33 -11.65
CA SER A 190 -46.02 14.16 -13.10
C SER A 190 -47.07 13.27 -13.76
N ASN A 191 -47.86 12.51 -12.98
CA ASN A 191 -48.90 11.59 -13.46
C ASN A 191 -50.33 12.09 -13.18
N SER A 192 -50.50 13.35 -12.74
CA SER A 192 -51.79 14.06 -12.66
C SER A 192 -51.81 15.17 -13.71
#